data_AF-A0A958ELW6-F1
#
_entry.id   AF-A0A958ELW6-F1
#
_cell.length_a   1.000
_cell.length_b   1.000
_cell.length_c   1.000
_cell.angle_alpha   90.00
_cell.angle_beta   90.00
_cell.angle_gamma   90.00
#
_symmetry.space_group_name_H-M   'P 1'
#
loop_
_entity.id
_entity.type
_entity.pdbx_description
1 polymer ?
#
loop_
_entity_poly.entity_id
_entity_poly.type
_entity_poly.pdbx_seq_one_letter_code
_entity_poly.pdbx_strand_id
1 'polypeptide(L)' 'MSIRVEDDKRNVLKAIASLEGKTIGGLVGELIDDYIRANKEKLLIIQENKEEYGLMNLSQKSFDEWDNEEDAIYDDL' A
#
# COMPACT_ATOMS: atom_id res chain seq x y z
N MET A 1 -17.59 -10.39 -11.86
CA MET A 1 -16.80 -9.19 -12.19
C MET A 1 -16.03 -9.43 -13.47
N SER A 2 -16.02 -8.49 -14.41
CA SER A 2 -15.24 -8.60 -15.65
C SER A 2 -14.22 -7.47 -15.71
N ILE A 3 -12.96 -7.83 -16.00
CA ILE A 3 -11.87 -6.86 -16.16
C ILE A 3 -11.76 -6.57 -17.65
N ARG A 4 -11.79 -5.28 -18.03
CA ARG A 4 -11.50 -4.88 -19.40
C ARG A 4 -9.99 -4.83 -19.60
N VAL A 5 -9.55 -5.46 -20.68
CA VAL A 5 -8.15 -5.49 -21.12
C VAL A 5 -8.18 -5.26 -22.62
N GLU A 6 -7.22 -4.48 -23.12
CA GLU A 6 -7.00 -4.24 -24.55
C GLU A 6 -6.89 -5.54 -25.33
N ASP A 7 -7.38 -5.54 -26.56
CA ASP A 7 -7.50 -6.76 -27.37
C ASP A 7 -6.14 -7.39 -27.67
N ASP A 8 -5.10 -6.59 -27.92
CA ASP A 8 -3.74 -7.08 -28.17
C ASP A 8 -3.20 -7.86 -26.95
N LYS A 9 -3.33 -7.27 -25.76
CA LYS A 9 -2.92 -7.92 -24.50
C LYS A 9 -3.72 -9.20 -24.25
N ARG A 10 -5.02 -9.19 -24.54
CA ARG A 10 -5.88 -10.38 -24.41
C ARG A 10 -5.44 -11.50 -25.36
N ASN A 11 -5.05 -11.17 -26.59
CA ASN A 11 -4.58 -12.15 -27.57
C ASN A 11 -3.24 -12.77 -27.17
N VAL A 12 -2.33 -11.97 -26.62
CA VAL A 12 -1.07 -12.46 -26.06
C VAL A 12 -1.33 -13.40 -24.86
N LEU A 13 -2.19 -13.00 -23.94
CA LEU A 13 -2.58 -13.84 -22.78
C LEU A 13 -3.21 -15.17 -23.21
N LYS A 14 -4.00 -15.17 -24.29
CA LYS A 14 -4.54 -16.41 -24.88
C LYS A 14 -3.45 -17.34 -25.35
N ALA A 15 -2.49 -16.83 -26.11
CA ALA A 15 -1.39 -17.63 -26.65
C ALA A 15 -0.54 -18.24 -25.51
N ILE A 16 -0.24 -17.45 -24.49
CA ILE A 16 0.51 -17.91 -23.31
C ILE A 16 -0.28 -18.98 -22.55
N ALA A 17 -1.57 -18.72 -22.26
CA ALA A 17 -2.41 -19.69 -21.56
C ALA A 17 -2.52 -21.02 -22.32
N SER A 18 -2.65 -20.97 -23.65
CA SER A 18 -2.66 -22.18 -24.49
C SER A 18 -1.33 -22.93 -24.47
N LEU A 19 -0.19 -22.21 -24.47
CA LEU A 19 1.14 -22.82 -24.37
C LEU A 19 1.34 -23.53 -23.02
N GLU A 20 0.83 -22.96 -21.94
CA GLU A 20 0.93 -23.50 -20.58
C GLU A 20 -0.15 -24.55 -20.24
N GLY A 21 -1.07 -24.84 -21.17
CA GLY A 21 -2.19 -25.74 -20.91
C GLY A 21 -3.19 -25.22 -19.87
N LYS A 22 -3.25 -23.89 -19.69
CA LYS A 22 -4.12 -23.21 -18.71
C LYS A 22 -5.27 -22.49 -19.41
N THR A 23 -6.31 -22.20 -18.64
CA THR A 23 -7.33 -21.23 -19.09
C THR A 23 -6.81 -19.82 -18.89
N ILE A 24 -7.28 -18.86 -19.71
CA ILE A 24 -6.97 -17.42 -19.50
C ILE A 24 -7.30 -17.01 -18.07
N GLY A 25 -8.44 -17.47 -17.54
CA GLY A 25 -8.86 -17.13 -16.17
C GLY A 25 -7.89 -17.67 -15.12
N GLY A 26 -7.39 -18.88 -15.30
CA GLY A 26 -6.37 -19.47 -14.42
C GLY A 26 -5.06 -18.68 -14.45
N LEU A 27 -4.54 -18.38 -15.65
CA LEU A 27 -3.33 -17.58 -15.81
C LEU A 27 -3.46 -16.20 -15.17
N VAL A 28 -4.57 -15.51 -15.43
CA VAL A 28 -4.83 -14.18 -14.86
C VAL A 28 -4.99 -14.25 -13.34
N GLY A 29 -5.63 -15.29 -12.82
CA GLY A 29 -5.74 -15.53 -11.37
C GLY A 29 -4.37 -15.67 -10.70
N GLU A 30 -3.50 -16.52 -11.24
CA GLU A 30 -2.13 -16.70 -10.73
C GLU A 30 -1.33 -15.39 -10.76
N LEU A 31 -1.40 -14.63 -11.86
CA LEU A 31 -0.72 -13.33 -11.97
C LEU A 31 -1.23 -12.32 -10.94
N ILE A 32 -2.54 -12.30 -10.67
CA ILE A 32 -3.14 -11.44 -9.65
C ILE A 32 -2.68 -11.88 -8.26
N ASP A 33 -2.69 -13.17 -7.96
CA ASP A 33 -2.29 -13.71 -6.66
C ASP A 33 -0.82 -13.41 -6.36
N ASP A 34 0.06 -13.57 -7.35
CA ASP A 34 1.48 -13.25 -7.20
C ASP A 34 1.72 -11.75 -7.03
N TYR A 35 0.98 -10.91 -7.78
CA TYR A 35 1.04 -9.45 -7.59
C TYR A 35 0.56 -9.03 -6.19
N ILE A 36 -0.53 -9.62 -5.71
CA ILE A 36 -1.04 -9.39 -4.35
C ILE A 36 0.01 -9.82 -3.32
N ARG A 37 0.59 -11.01 -3.46
CA ARG A 37 1.60 -11.55 -2.54
C ARG A 37 2.82 -10.63 -2.47
N ALA A 38 3.35 -10.22 -3.62
CA ALA A 38 4.52 -9.34 -3.70
C ALA A 38 4.28 -7.95 -3.10
N ASN A 39 3.04 -7.46 -3.13
CA ASN A 39 2.70 -6.14 -2.63
C ASN A 39 2.09 -6.15 -1.22
N LYS A 40 1.78 -7.32 -0.65
CA LYS A 40 1.18 -7.43 0.68
C LYS A 40 2.07 -6.82 1.76
N GLU A 41 3.37 -7.04 1.70
CA GLU A 41 4.34 -6.43 2.62
C GLU A 41 4.38 -4.90 2.47
N LYS A 42 4.37 -4.38 1.24
CA LYS A 42 4.30 -2.94 0.98
C LYS A 42 3.01 -2.32 1.51
N LEU A 43 1.89 -3.03 1.37
CA LEU A 43 0.60 -2.58 1.90
C LEU A 43 0.60 -2.52 3.43
N LEU A 44 1.18 -3.52 4.10
CA LEU A 44 1.34 -3.52 5.55
C LEU A 44 2.21 -2.34 6.02
N ILE A 45 3.34 -2.11 5.35
CA ILE A 45 4.22 -0.97 5.66
C ILE A 45 3.50 0.36 5.45
N ILE A 46 2.71 0.53 4.39
CA ILE A 46 1.93 1.76 4.16
C ILE A 46 0.83 1.95 5.22
N GLN A 47 0.24 0.85 5.68
CA GLN A 47 -0.81 0.87 6.69
C GLN A 47 -0.25 1.20 8.08
N GLU A 48 0.87 0.57 8.45
CA GLU A 48 1.64 0.86 9.67
C GLU A 48 2.17 2.30 9.66
N ASN A 49 2.78 2.75 8.55
CA ASN A 49 3.18 4.16 8.41
C ASN A 49 1.99 5.10 8.57
N LYS A 50 0.80 4.78 8.02
CA LYS A 50 -0.38 5.64 8.21
C LYS A 50 -0.84 5.72 9.67
N GLU A 51 -0.75 4.61 10.41
CA GLU A 51 -1.00 4.60 11.86
C GLU A 51 0.09 5.38 12.62
N GLU A 52 1.36 5.22 12.26
CA GLU A 52 2.48 6.00 12.79
C GLU A 52 2.36 7.49 12.48
N TYR A 53 1.93 7.89 11.28
CA TYR A 53 1.62 9.29 10.95
C TYR A 53 0.45 9.81 11.79
N GLY A 54 -0.54 8.98 12.11
CA GLY A 54 -1.62 9.32 13.03
C GLY A 54 -1.12 9.56 14.46
N LEU A 55 -0.27 8.66 14.97
CA LEU A 55 0.35 8.75 16.29
C LEU A 55 1.35 9.91 16.40
N MET A 56 2.17 10.16 15.36
CA MET A 56 3.07 11.32 15.28
C MET A 56 2.30 12.63 15.34
N ASN A 57 1.19 12.76 14.61
CA ASN A 57 0.38 13.98 14.65
C ASN A 57 -0.31 14.22 16.01
N LEU A 58 -0.69 13.15 16.71
CA LEU A 58 -1.20 13.25 18.09
C LEU A 58 -0.09 13.66 19.07
N SER A 59 1.08 13.02 18.96
CA SER A 59 2.23 13.32 19.82
C SER A 59 2.75 14.74 19.58
N GLN A 60 2.78 15.22 18.33
CA GLN A 60 3.20 16.58 17.97
C GLN A 60 2.32 17.62 18.68
N LYS A 61 1.00 17.45 18.66
CA LYS A 61 0.08 18.35 19.38
C LYS A 61 0.30 18.34 20.88
N SER A 62 0.59 17.16 21.46
CA SER A 62 0.92 17.06 22.88
C SER A 62 2.27 17.68 23.23
N PHE A 63 3.23 17.76 22.30
CA PHE A 63 4.48 18.49 22.51
C PHE A 63 4.32 20.01 22.30
N ASP A 64 3.49 20.43 21.33
CA ASP A 64 3.17 21.84 21.08
C ASP A 64 2.36 22.47 22.25
N GLU A 65 1.60 21.67 23.00
CA GLU A 65 0.90 22.13 24.23
C GLU A 65 1.84 22.33 25.43
N TRP A 66 3.01 21.69 25.43
CA TRP A 66 4.05 21.85 26.45
C TRP A 66 5.04 22.97 26.09
N ASP A 67 5.21 23.30 24.81
CA ASP A 67 5.98 24.46 24.32
C ASP A 67 5.10 25.72 24.30
N ASN A 68 4.55 26.07 25.47
CA ASN A 68 3.80 27.31 25.65
C ASN A 68 4.75 28.39 26.20
N GLU A 69 4.64 29.61 25.68
CA GLU A 69 5.42 30.79 26.11
C GLU A 69 5.28 31.10 27.62
N GLU A 70 4.34 30.46 28.35
CA GLU A 70 4.19 30.56 29.80
C GLU A 70 5.22 29.73 30.61
N ASP A 71 5.86 28.70 30.05
CA ASP A 71 6.80 27.84 30.79
C ASP A 71 8.28 28.22 30.59
N ALA A 72 8.57 29.23 29.75
CA ALA A 72 9.91 29.77 29.51
C ALA A 72 10.47 30.63 30.69
N ILE A 73 9.79 30.68 31.84
CA ILE A 73 10.18 31.50 33.00
C ILE A 73 11.45 30.96 33.68
N TYR A 74 11.84 29.71 33.43
CA TYR A 74 13.01 29.07 34.05
C TYR A 74 14.10 28.60 33.08
N ASP A 75 14.01 28.93 31.79
CA ASP A 75 15.02 28.50 30.80
C ASP A 75 16.42 29.12 31.03
N ASP A 76 16.51 30.20 31.82
CA ASP A 76 17.74 30.94 32.12
C ASP A 76 18.24 30.77 33.58
N LEU A 77 17.79 29.75 34.33
CA LEU A 77 18.25 29.50 35.72
C LEU A 77 19.22 28.32 35.87
#